data_AF-A0A3D5W8Y1-F1
#
_entry.id   AF-A0A3D5W8Y1-F1
#
_cell.length_a   1.000
_cell.length_b   1.000
_cell.length_c   1.000
_cell.angle_alpha   90.00
_cell.angle_beta   90.00
_cell.angle_gamma   90.00
#
_symmetry.space_group_name_H-M   'P 1'
#
loop_
_entity.id
_entity.type
_entity.pdbx_description
1 polymer ?
#
loop_
_entity_poly.entity_id
_entity_poly.type
_entity_poly.pdbx_seq_one_letter_code
_entity_poly.pdbx_strand_id
1 'polypeptide(L)'
;MQKKTLFLLIKLALSVALIIWITRDIPLDSVFGVMTSANVLLLVLALSLFFVGYVITAFRWRTLIRVQGGDAPIFFLVRSFLVALFFNNFLPSTVGGDVV
;
A
#
# COMPACT_ATOMS: atom_id res chain seq x y z
N MET A 1 -26.10 -11.55 -17.93
CA MET A 1 -24.72 -11.79 -17.40
C MET A 1 -23.64 -11.63 -18.48
N GLN A 2 -23.82 -12.11 -19.71
CA GLN A 2 -22.78 -12.03 -20.78
C GLN A 2 -22.34 -10.62 -21.20
N LYS A 3 -23.23 -9.62 -21.20
CA LYS A 3 -22.85 -8.22 -21.54
C LYS A 3 -21.84 -7.60 -20.56
N LYS A 4 -21.90 -7.97 -19.27
CA LYS A 4 -20.96 -7.48 -18.25
C LYS A 4 -19.57 -8.09 -18.43
N THR A 5 -19.50 -9.38 -18.74
CA THR A 5 -18.24 -10.08 -19.02
C THR A 5 -17.57 -9.55 -20.30
N LEU A 6 -18.34 -9.30 -21.36
CA LEU A 6 -17.83 -8.72 -22.59
C LEU A 6 -17.25 -7.31 -22.37
N PHE A 7 -17.95 -6.47 -21.62
CA PHE A 7 -17.48 -5.12 -21.29
C PHE A 7 -16.22 -5.16 -20.40
N LEU A 8 -16.13 -6.12 -19.47
CA LEU A 8 -14.94 -6.35 -18.65
C LEU A 8 -13.74 -6.79 -19.51
N LEU A 9 -13.95 -7.71 -20.45
CA LEU A 9 -12.92 -8.17 -21.37
C LEU A 9 -12.39 -7.04 -22.26
N ILE A 10 -13.28 -6.18 -22.79
CA ILE A 10 -12.87 -5.01 -23.59
C ILE A 10 -12.06 -4.04 -22.74
N LYS A 11 -12.49 -3.74 -21.52
CA LYS A 11 -11.71 -2.89 -20.59
C LYS A 11 -10.35 -3.48 -20.30
N LEU A 12 -10.29 -4.79 -20.04
CA LEU A 12 -9.03 -5.48 -19.73
C LEU A 12 -8.09 -5.46 -20.94
N ALA A 13 -8.60 -5.75 -22.14
CA ALA A 13 -7.84 -5.69 -23.38
C ALA A 13 -7.33 -4.27 -23.65
N LEU A 14 -8.15 -3.24 -23.44
CA LEU A 14 -7.75 -1.85 -23.59
C LEU A 14 -6.68 -1.45 -22.58
N SER A 15 -6.82 -1.82 -21.30
CA SER A 15 -5.81 -1.56 -20.27
C SER A 15 -4.49 -2.22 -20.59
N VAL A 16 -4.50 -3.51 -21.00
CA VAL A 16 -3.27 -4.22 -21.39
C VAL A 16 -2.65 -3.59 -22.63
N ALA A 17 -3.43 -3.25 -23.65
CA ALA A 17 -2.94 -2.57 -24.85
C ALA A 17 -2.27 -1.24 -24.52
N LEU A 18 -2.86 -0.46 -23.61
CA LEU A 18 -2.29 0.82 -23.15
C LEU A 18 -0.97 0.62 -22.40
N ILE A 19 -0.89 -0.39 -21.53
CA ILE A 19 0.34 -0.72 -20.79
C ILE A 19 1.44 -1.13 -21.77
N ILE A 20 1.14 -2.01 -22.74
CA ILE A 20 2.12 -2.43 -23.75
C ILE A 20 2.58 -1.24 -24.59
N TRP A 21 1.65 -0.35 -24.95
CA TRP A 21 1.96 0.85 -25.73
C TRP A 21 2.90 1.79 -24.97
N ILE A 22 2.61 2.10 -23.70
CA ILE A 22 3.47 2.92 -22.84
C ILE A 22 4.84 2.27 -22.61
N THR A 23 4.87 0.95 -22.40
CA THR A 23 6.11 0.25 -22.03
C THR A 23 7.03 0.04 -23.22
N ARG A 24 6.52 0.10 -24.46
CA ARG A 24 7.32 -0.09 -25.69
C ARG A 24 8.44 0.95 -25.86
N ASP A 25 8.22 2.19 -25.44
CA ASP A 25 9.21 3.26 -25.54
C ASP A 25 10.15 3.32 -24.31
N ILE A 26 9.95 2.45 -23.32
CA ILE A 26 10.77 2.42 -22.10
C ILE A 26 11.84 1.33 -22.26
N PRO A 27 13.15 1.68 -22.25
CA PRO A 27 14.21 0.69 -22.22
C PRO A 27 14.21 0.02 -20.84
N LEU A 28 13.51 -1.12 -20.73
CA LEU A 28 13.38 -1.88 -19.48
C LEU A 28 14.75 -2.25 -18.90
N ASP A 29 15.74 -2.53 -19.75
CA ASP A 29 17.11 -2.82 -19.34
C ASP A 29 17.75 -1.67 -18.55
N SER A 30 17.52 -0.43 -19.00
CA SER A 30 17.99 0.77 -18.29
C SER A 30 17.28 0.95 -16.96
N VAL A 31 16.00 0.61 -16.87
CA VAL A 31 15.23 0.65 -15.60
C VAL A 31 15.81 -0.34 -14.60
N PHE A 32 16.09 -1.58 -15.03
CA PHE A 32 16.73 -2.58 -14.17
C PHE A 32 18.15 -2.17 -13.75
N GLY A 33 18.93 -1.56 -14.65
CA GLY A 33 20.26 -1.01 -14.34
C GLY A 33 20.21 0.10 -13.30
N VAL A 34 19.22 1.01 -13.39
CA VAL A 34 19.02 2.04 -12.36
C VAL A 34 18.60 1.41 -11.03
N MET A 35 17.72 0.40 -11.07
CA MET A 35 17.23 -0.28 -9.87
C MET A 35 18.33 -1.03 -9.12
N THR A 36 19.32 -1.61 -9.82
CA THR A 36 20.49 -2.24 -9.19
C THR A 36 21.52 -1.23 -8.69
N SER A 37 21.60 -0.05 -9.32
CA SER A 37 22.44 1.07 -8.85
C SER A 37 21.84 1.80 -7.63
N ALA A 38 20.62 1.46 -7.23
CA ALA A 38 19.93 2.10 -6.13
C ALA A 38 20.71 1.93 -4.82
N ASN A 39 20.81 3.02 -4.06
CA ASN A 39 21.51 3.00 -2.78
C ASN A 39 20.68 2.24 -1.73
N VAL A 40 21.18 1.07 -1.32
CA VAL A 40 20.53 0.20 -0.32
C VAL A 40 20.32 0.91 1.02
N LEU A 41 21.24 1.79 1.43
CA LEU A 41 21.08 2.55 2.68
C LEU A 41 19.88 3.51 2.60
N LEU A 42 19.71 4.20 1.46
CA LEU A 42 18.55 5.07 1.26
C LEU A 42 17.24 4.27 1.22
N LEU A 43 17.24 3.08 0.61
CA LEU A 43 16.08 2.19 0.61
C LEU A 43 15.70 1.72 2.03
N VAL A 44 16.70 1.27 2.79
CA VAL A 44 16.48 0.86 4.19
C VAL A 44 16.02 2.04 5.04
N LEU A 45 16.57 3.23 4.82
CA LEU A 45 16.16 4.44 5.54
C LEU A 45 14.72 4.83 5.20
N ALA A 46 14.34 4.82 3.91
CA ALA A 46 12.96 5.07 3.48
C ALA A 46 11.98 4.06 4.10
N LEU A 47 12.32 2.77 4.07
CA LEU A 47 11.52 1.71 4.69
C LEU A 47 11.40 1.90 6.21
N SER A 48 12.50 2.27 6.88
CA SER A 48 12.51 2.52 8.32
C SER A 48 11.64 3.73 8.70
N LEU A 49 11.73 4.82 7.92
CA LEU A 49 10.90 6.02 8.11
C LEU A 49 9.41 5.70 7.99
N PHE A 50 9.04 4.82 7.05
CA PHE A 50 7.66 4.35 6.92
C PHE A 50 7.17 3.70 8.22
N PHE A 51 7.91 2.74 8.79
CA PHE A 51 7.55 2.11 10.06
C PHE A 51 7.52 3.09 11.23
N VAL A 52 8.47 4.03 11.30
CA VAL A 52 8.49 5.09 12.33
C VAL A 52 7.22 5.94 12.27
N GLY A 53 6.74 6.27 11.06
CA GLY A 53 5.47 6.99 10.88
C GLY A 53 4.26 6.26 11.49
N TYR A 54 4.20 4.93 11.35
CA TYR A 54 3.15 4.12 11.98
C TYR A 54 3.26 4.09 13.50
N VAL A 55 4.48 4.00 14.04
CA VAL A 55 4.70 4.05 15.49
C VAL A 55 4.24 5.40 16.05
N ILE A 56 4.60 6.51 15.41
CA ILE A 56 4.13 7.86 15.80
C ILE A 56 2.60 7.94 15.77
N THR A 57 1.98 7.37 14.74
CA THR A 57 0.52 7.31 14.63
C THR A 57 -0.09 6.49 15.77
N ALA A 58 0.49 5.35 16.12
CA ALA A 58 0.08 4.54 17.26
C ALA A 58 0.19 5.30 18.59
N PHE A 59 1.26 6.08 18.80
CA PHE A 59 1.38 6.95 19.97
C PHE A 59 0.26 7.99 20.02
N ARG A 60 -0.04 8.65 18.88
CA ARG A 60 -1.13 9.63 18.79
C ARG A 60 -2.47 9.03 19.19
N TRP A 61 -2.78 7.83 18.70
CA TRP A 61 -4.02 7.12 19.02
C TRP A 61 -4.06 6.61 20.46
N ARG A 62 -2.93 6.18 21.02
CA ARG A 62 -2.84 5.83 22.44
C ARG A 62 -3.19 7.02 23.33
N THR A 63 -2.69 8.21 23.01
CA THR A 63 -3.04 9.43 23.76
C THR A 63 -4.54 9.69 23.71
N LEU A 64 -5.17 9.53 22.54
CA LEU A 64 -6.61 9.72 22.38
C LEU A 64 -7.45 8.70 23.16
N ILE A 65 -7.03 7.43 23.18
CA ILE A 65 -7.69 6.36 23.96
C ILE A 65 -7.55 6.64 25.46
N ARG A 66 -6.38 7.12 25.89
CA ARG A 66 -6.11 7.46 27.28
C ARG A 66 -6.97 8.60 27.80
N VAL A 67 -7.23 9.61 26.97
CA VAL A 67 -8.16 10.71 27.31
C VAL A 67 -9.59 10.21 27.48
N GLN A 68 -9.98 9.15 26.76
CA GLN A 68 -11.30 8.53 26.88
C GLN A 68 -11.40 7.49 28.02
N GLY A 69 -10.36 7.35 28.84
CA GLY A 69 -10.34 6.44 29.99
C GLY A 69 -9.90 5.00 29.69
N GLY A 70 -9.46 4.70 28.46
CA GLY A 70 -8.87 3.41 28.11
C GLY A 70 -7.35 3.40 28.25
N ASP A 71 -6.72 2.22 28.36
CA ASP A 71 -5.29 2.08 28.06
C ASP A 71 -5.11 0.90 27.11
N ALA A 72 -4.39 1.14 26.02
CA ALA A 72 -4.12 0.15 25.02
C ALA A 72 -2.60 0.12 24.78
N PRO A 73 -1.98 -1.07 24.78
CA PRO A 73 -0.53 -1.19 24.62
C PRO A 73 -0.13 -0.78 23.20
N ILE A 74 0.96 -0.03 23.07
CA ILE A 74 1.45 0.50 21.78
C ILE A 74 1.64 -0.62 20.76
N PHE A 75 2.17 -1.77 21.19
CA PHE A 75 2.39 -2.91 20.31
C PHE A 75 1.08 -3.44 19.70
N PHE A 76 -0.01 -3.41 20.47
CA PHE A 76 -1.34 -3.77 19.96
C PHE A 76 -1.82 -2.77 18.91
N LEU A 77 -1.64 -1.46 19.16
CA LEU A 77 -2.00 -0.43 18.17
C LEU A 77 -1.18 -0.55 16.89
N VAL A 78 0.13 -0.71 16.99
CA VAL A 78 1.01 -0.87 15.82
C VAL A 78 0.61 -2.11 15.03
N ARG A 79 0.36 -3.25 15.70
CA ARG A 79 -0.12 -4.47 15.05
C ARG A 79 -1.47 -4.23 14.36
N SER A 80 -2.40 -3.56 15.03
CA SER A 80 -3.71 -3.24 14.44
C SER A 80 -3.56 -2.38 13.19
N PHE A 81 -2.71 -1.35 13.23
CA PHE A 81 -2.44 -0.51 12.06
C PHE A 81 -1.80 -1.28 10.90
N LEU A 82 -0.91 -2.24 11.17
CA LEU A 82 -0.33 -3.08 10.13
C LEU A 82 -1.37 -4.01 9.49
N VAL A 83 -2.31 -4.52 10.29
CA VAL A 83 -3.45 -5.30 9.77
C VAL A 83 -4.34 -4.39 8.91
N ALA A 84 -4.75 -3.23 9.43
CA ALA A 84 -5.55 -2.27 8.67
C ALA A 84 -4.87 -1.86 7.35
N LEU A 85 -3.54 -1.67 7.36
CA LEU A 85 -2.74 -1.40 6.17
C LEU A 85 -2.78 -2.54 5.15
N PHE A 86 -2.64 -3.78 5.61
CA PHE A 86 -2.75 -4.96 4.75
C PHE A 86 -4.13 -5.01 4.09
N PHE A 87 -5.20 -4.87 4.87
CA PHE A 87 -6.58 -4.87 4.36
C PHE A 87 -6.80 -3.73 3.35
N ASN A 88 -6.27 -2.53 3.62
CA ASN A 88 -6.37 -1.38 2.71
C ASN A 88 -5.67 -1.62 1.35
N ASN A 89 -4.55 -2.36 1.33
CA ASN A 89 -3.81 -2.63 0.09
C ASN A 89 -4.29 -3.88 -0.65
N PHE A 90 -4.73 -4.92 0.06
CA PHE A 90 -5.10 -6.21 -0.55
C PHE A 90 -6.58 -6.32 -0.89
N LEU A 91 -7.46 -5.62 -0.16
CA LEU A 91 -8.88 -5.70 -0.44
C LEU A 91 -9.33 -4.59 -1.39
N PRO A 92 -10.27 -4.88 -2.31
CA PRO A 92 -10.92 -3.84 -3.09
C PRO A 92 -11.60 -2.84 -2.14
N SER A 93 -11.53 -1.56 -2.47
CA SER A 93 -11.88 -0.39 -1.64
C SER A 93 -13.24 -0.44 -0.92
N THR A 94 -14.12 -1.37 -1.29
CA THR A 94 -15.39 -1.67 -0.64
C THR A 94 -15.25 -2.35 0.73
N VAL A 95 -14.11 -2.99 1.03
CA VAL A 95 -13.78 -3.55 2.34
C VAL A 95 -12.54 -2.82 2.87
N GLY A 96 -12.73 -1.55 3.23
CA GLY A 96 -11.67 -0.67 3.72
C GLY A 96 -11.24 -0.99 5.16
N GLY A 97 -10.11 -0.41 5.56
CA GLY A 97 -9.50 -0.61 6.89
C GLY A 97 -10.31 -0.11 8.09
N ASP A 98 -11.44 0.57 7.87
CA ASP A 98 -12.32 1.06 8.94
C ASP A 98 -13.14 -0.06 9.63
N VAL A 99 -13.16 -1.26 9.06
CA VAL A 99 -13.86 -2.43 9.61
C VAL A 99 -13.07 -3.13 10.71
N VAL A 100 -11.75 -2.91 10.79
CA VAL A 100 -10.80 -3.62 11.66
C VAL A 100 -10.21 -2.68 12.70
#